data_AF-A0A7S1X887-F1
#
_entry.id   AF-A0A7S1X887-F1
#
_cell.length_a   1.000
_cell.length_b   1.000
_cell.length_c   1.000
_cell.angle_alpha   90.00
_cell.angle_beta   90.00
_cell.angle_gamma   90.00
#
_symmetry.space_group_name_H-M   'P 1'
#
loop_
_entity.id
_entity.type
_entity.pdbx_description
1 polymer ?
#
loop_
_entity_poly.entity_id
_entity_poly.type
_entity_poly.pdbx_seq_one_letter_code
_entity_poly.pdbx_strand_id
1 'polypeptide(L)'
;GVGIVPGSDALQEWAELELKAKQFAKLLVSAPPLSAAPNVNYAWANAAVEELLRCGVRHFCVAPGSRSSPLTAAIAAHPRAQPMVCIDERSLAFFALGATRGSGTPAVLICSSGTAVANMLPAVIEASQ
;
A
#
# COMPACT_ATOMS: atom_id res chain seq x y z
N GLY A 1 13.03 8.70 -12.71
CA GLY A 1 13.15 7.30 -13.15
C GLY A 1 14.55 6.90 -12.84
N VAL A 2 14.73 6.10 -11.80
CA VAL A 2 16.05 5.90 -11.19
C VAL A 2 17.00 5.26 -12.19
N GLY A 3 18.05 5.97 -12.60
CA GLY A 3 19.03 5.45 -13.56
C GLY A 3 18.57 5.40 -15.03
N ILE A 4 17.42 5.99 -15.37
CA ILE A 4 16.83 5.90 -16.73
C ILE A 4 17.37 7.01 -17.65
N VAL A 5 17.83 8.13 -17.08
CA VAL A 5 18.29 9.29 -17.85
C VAL A 5 19.81 9.18 -18.08
N PRO A 6 20.32 9.39 -19.30
CA PRO A 6 21.76 9.46 -19.53
C PRO A 6 22.42 10.49 -18.60
N GLY A 7 23.38 10.05 -17.78
CA GLY A 7 24.05 10.89 -16.77
C GLY A 7 23.46 10.82 -15.36
N SER A 8 22.42 10.02 -15.12
CA SER A 8 21.90 9.76 -13.77
C SER A 8 22.77 8.79 -12.97
N ASP A 9 22.95 9.07 -11.69
CA ASP A 9 23.52 8.13 -10.72
C ASP A 9 22.39 7.48 -9.93
N ALA A 10 22.11 6.22 -10.28
CA ALA A 10 21.03 5.45 -9.70
C ALA A 10 21.16 5.30 -8.17
N LEU A 11 22.38 5.20 -7.64
CA LEU A 11 22.60 5.03 -6.19
C LEU A 11 22.33 6.34 -5.44
N GLN A 12 22.72 7.47 -6.04
CA GLN A 12 22.48 8.78 -5.47
C GLN A 12 20.99 9.16 -5.51
N GLU A 13 20.31 8.84 -6.61
CA GLU A 13 18.86 9.03 -6.75
C GLU A 13 18.06 8.11 -5.81
N TRP A 14 18.49 6.86 -5.62
CA TRP A 14 17.91 5.96 -4.62
C TRP A 14 18.09 6.48 -3.19
N ALA A 15 19.28 6.97 -2.84
CA ALA A 15 19.55 7.55 -1.53
C ALA A 15 18.67 8.79 -1.24
N GLU A 16 18.39 9.62 -2.26
CA GLU A 16 17.50 10.78 -2.13
C GLU A 16 16.03 10.35 -1.90
N LEU A 17 15.58 9.29 -2.58
CA LEU A 17 14.24 8.71 -2.37
C LEU A 17 14.13 8.06 -0.98
N GLU A 18 15.15 7.33 -0.53
CA GLU A 18 15.20 6.78 0.83
C GLU A 18 15.15 7.87 1.90
N LEU A 19 15.82 9.01 1.68
CA LEU A 19 15.74 10.18 2.57
C LEU A 19 14.32 10.74 2.65
N LYS A 20 13.61 10.83 1.51
CA LYS A 20 12.20 11.27 1.45
C LYS A 20 11.25 10.24 2.09
N ALA A 21 11.56 8.95 1.99
CA ALA A 21 10.78 7.87 2.59
C ALA A 21 11.11 7.61 4.08
N LYS A 22 12.28 8.05 4.57
CA LYS A 22 12.78 7.78 5.94
C LYS A 22 11.87 8.31 7.05
N GLN A 23 11.19 9.43 6.81
CA GLN A 23 10.20 9.97 7.75
C GLN A 23 8.95 9.08 7.84
N PHE A 24 8.60 8.38 6.75
CA PHE A 24 7.50 7.42 6.72
C PHE A 24 7.89 6.05 7.29
N ALA A 25 9.16 5.65 7.15
CA ALA A 25 9.67 4.41 7.74
C ALA A 25 9.59 4.37 9.28
N LYS A 26 9.61 5.53 9.94
CA LYS A 26 9.43 5.64 11.41
C LYS A 26 8.00 5.40 11.88
N LEU A 27 7.03 5.34 10.96
CA LEU A 27 5.64 4.95 11.26
C LEU A 27 5.48 3.42 11.32
N LEU A 28 6.52 2.65 10.98
CA LEU A 28 6.52 1.20 10.98
C LEU A 28 6.85 0.66 12.39
N VAL A 29 5.93 0.81 13.35
CA VAL A 29 6.04 0.25 14.72
C VAL A 29 5.05 -0.89 14.90
N SER A 30 5.42 -1.94 15.65
CA SER A 30 4.56 -3.11 15.92
C SER A 30 3.15 -2.70 16.38
N ALA A 31 2.13 -3.29 15.76
CA ALA A 31 0.73 -2.96 16.01
C ALA A 31 0.36 -2.99 17.52
N PRO A 32 -0.11 -1.87 18.09
CA PRO A 32 -0.55 -1.83 19.49
C PRO A 32 -1.89 -2.58 19.67
N PRO A 33 -2.24 -2.99 20.90
CA PRO A 33 -3.54 -3.59 21.18
C PRO A 33 -4.69 -2.63 20.80
N LEU A 34 -5.83 -3.17 20.37
CA LEU A 34 -7.00 -2.37 19.92
C LEU A 34 -7.44 -1.31 20.94
N SER A 35 -7.32 -1.60 22.24
CA SER A 35 -7.62 -0.68 23.33
C SER A 35 -6.69 0.54 23.40
N ALA A 36 -5.52 0.50 22.77
CA ALA A 36 -4.56 1.59 22.69
C ALA A 36 -4.66 2.38 21.37
N ALA A 37 -5.65 2.08 20.51
CA ALA A 37 -5.84 2.82 19.27
C ALA A 37 -6.25 4.28 19.56
N PRO A 38 -5.66 5.27 18.86
CA PRO A 38 -5.94 6.69 19.09
C PRO A 38 -7.37 7.10 18.74
N ASN A 39 -8.06 6.31 17.90
CA ASN A 39 -9.48 6.48 17.59
C ASN A 39 -10.05 5.17 17.00
N VAL A 40 -11.37 5.15 16.82
CA VAL A 40 -12.12 3.99 16.31
C VAL A 40 -11.73 3.61 14.88
N ASN A 41 -11.39 4.58 14.02
CA ASN A 41 -10.99 4.30 12.63
C ASN A 41 -9.65 3.56 12.59
N TYR A 42 -8.71 3.94 13.46
CA TYR A 42 -7.43 3.24 13.60
C TYR A 42 -7.60 1.83 14.16
N ALA A 43 -8.51 1.65 15.13
CA ALA A 43 -8.83 0.33 15.68
C ALA A 43 -9.36 -0.62 14.59
N TRP A 44 -10.36 -0.17 13.82
CA TRP A 44 -10.92 -0.97 12.72
C TRP A 44 -9.91 -1.24 11.61
N ALA A 45 -9.08 -0.25 11.26
CA ALA A 45 -8.05 -0.44 10.26
C ALA A 45 -7.04 -1.52 10.66
N ASN A 46 -6.58 -1.53 11.92
CA ASN A 46 -5.67 -2.57 12.41
C ASN A 46 -6.34 -3.95 12.44
N ALA A 47 -7.58 -4.04 12.91
CA ALA A 47 -8.30 -5.30 12.92
C ALA A 47 -8.45 -5.88 11.51
N ALA A 48 -8.83 -5.05 10.54
CA ALA A 48 -8.97 -5.46 9.14
C ALA A 48 -7.64 -5.92 8.54
N VAL A 49 -6.55 -5.17 8.76
CA VAL A 49 -5.22 -5.50 8.24
C VAL A 49 -4.68 -6.78 8.86
N GLU A 50 -4.79 -6.95 10.18
CA GLU A 50 -4.32 -8.16 10.86
C GLU A 50 -5.07 -9.41 10.39
N GLU A 51 -6.40 -9.33 10.19
CA GLU A 51 -7.16 -10.48 9.68
C GLU A 51 -6.83 -10.79 8.21
N LEU A 52 -6.59 -9.77 7.36
CA LEU A 52 -6.10 -10.00 6.00
C LEU A 52 -4.73 -10.71 6.01
N LEU A 53 -3.83 -10.30 6.89
CA LEU A 53 -2.53 -10.96 7.07
C LEU A 53 -2.68 -12.40 7.57
N ARG A 54 -3.64 -12.69 8.46
CA ARG A 54 -3.97 -14.06 8.92
C ARG A 54 -4.51 -14.92 7.79
N CYS A 55 -5.30 -14.35 6.90
CA CYS A 55 -5.79 -15.00 5.67
C CYS A 55 -4.71 -15.20 4.60
N GLY A 56 -3.45 -14.83 4.88
CA GLY A 56 -2.34 -15.07 3.96
C GLY A 56 -2.06 -13.93 2.98
N VAL A 57 -2.82 -12.84 3.02
CA VAL A 57 -2.50 -11.63 2.24
C VAL A 57 -1.17 -11.07 2.70
N ARG A 58 -0.32 -10.65 1.76
CA ARG A 58 0.94 -9.96 2.05
C ARG A 58 1.06 -8.66 1.28
N HIS A 59 0.57 -8.61 0.05
CA HIS A 59 0.70 -7.46 -0.84
C HIS A 59 -0.43 -6.45 -0.60
N PHE A 60 -0.07 -5.22 -0.25
CA PHE A 60 -1.01 -4.11 -0.07
C PHE A 60 -0.66 -2.98 -1.03
N CYS A 61 -1.47 -2.77 -2.05
CA CYS A 61 -1.32 -1.75 -3.07
C CYS A 61 -2.08 -0.49 -2.65
N VAL A 62 -1.35 0.56 -2.26
CA VAL A 62 -1.89 1.79 -1.65
C VAL A 62 -1.73 3.00 -2.56
N ALA A 63 -2.87 3.58 -2.96
CA ALA A 63 -2.94 4.93 -3.49
C ALA A 63 -3.21 5.92 -2.34
N PRO A 64 -2.33 6.91 -2.13
CA PRO A 64 -2.36 7.76 -0.95
C PRO A 64 -3.60 8.67 -0.93
N GLY A 65 -4.15 8.89 0.27
CA GLY A 65 -5.22 9.86 0.48
C GLY A 65 -5.61 10.04 1.94
N SER A 66 -6.23 11.18 2.26
CA SER A 66 -6.60 11.53 3.64
C SER A 66 -7.56 10.52 4.26
N ARG A 67 -8.59 10.07 3.51
CA ARG A 67 -9.59 9.11 4.02
C ARG A 67 -9.06 7.69 4.18
N SER A 68 -8.03 7.28 3.43
CA SER A 68 -7.40 5.96 3.54
C SER A 68 -6.27 5.91 4.57
N SER A 69 -5.93 7.05 5.20
CA SER A 69 -4.80 7.17 6.12
C SER A 69 -4.79 6.16 7.29
N PRO A 70 -5.93 5.81 7.93
CA PRO A 70 -5.94 4.79 8.99
C PRO A 70 -5.49 3.41 8.49
N LEU A 71 -5.91 3.00 7.28
CA LEU A 71 -5.49 1.73 6.67
C LEU A 71 -4.00 1.75 6.31
N THR A 72 -3.52 2.85 5.73
CA THR A 72 -2.10 3.02 5.41
C THR A 72 -1.23 2.94 6.66
N ALA A 73 -1.65 3.58 7.76
CA ALA A 73 -0.94 3.54 9.03
C ALA A 73 -0.97 2.14 9.68
N ALA A 74 -2.10 1.43 9.59
CA ALA A 74 -2.19 0.05 10.05
C ALA A 74 -1.26 -0.88 9.26
N ILE A 75 -1.21 -0.78 7.93
CA ILE A 75 -0.29 -1.57 7.10
C ILE A 75 1.17 -1.29 7.45
N ALA A 76 1.51 -0.01 7.59
CA ALA A 76 2.82 0.43 8.02
C ALA A 76 3.23 -0.25 9.35
N ALA A 77 2.31 -0.38 10.30
CA ALA A 77 2.59 -0.98 11.61
C ALA A 77 2.83 -2.51 11.60
N HIS A 78 2.55 -3.22 10.49
CA HIS A 78 2.64 -4.69 10.44
C HIS A 78 3.86 -5.16 9.65
N PRO A 79 4.86 -5.83 10.28
CA PRO A 79 6.08 -6.31 9.58
C PRO A 79 5.82 -7.34 8.46
N ARG A 80 4.69 -8.04 8.50
CA ARG A 80 4.30 -9.03 7.49
C ARG A 80 3.67 -8.39 6.25
N ALA A 81 3.27 -7.13 6.33
CA ALA A 81 2.66 -6.43 5.21
C ALA A 81 3.73 -5.92 4.26
N GLN A 82 3.48 -6.06 2.97
CA GLN A 82 4.36 -5.62 1.88
C GLN A 82 3.63 -4.53 1.09
N PRO A 83 3.75 -3.26 1.51
CA PRO A 83 3.09 -2.16 0.82
C PRO A 83 3.77 -1.80 -0.50
N MET A 84 2.98 -1.67 -1.55
CA MET A 84 3.34 -1.04 -2.83
C MET A 84 2.57 0.28 -2.91
N VAL A 85 3.27 1.42 -2.98
CA VAL A 85 2.62 2.74 -3.03
C VAL A 85 2.73 3.32 -4.44
N CYS A 86 1.62 3.78 -5.01
CA CYS A 86 1.59 4.48 -6.29
C CYS A 86 0.50 5.55 -6.28
N ILE A 87 0.76 6.70 -6.89
CA ILE A 87 -0.21 7.81 -6.93
C ILE A 87 -1.35 7.53 -7.92
N ASP A 88 -1.07 6.86 -9.05
CA ASP A 88 -2.09 6.53 -10.05
C ASP A 88 -2.81 5.24 -9.67
N GLU A 89 -4.08 5.34 -9.28
CA GLU A 89 -4.89 4.20 -8.87
C GLU A 89 -5.07 3.16 -9.98
N ARG A 90 -5.15 3.60 -11.24
CA ARG A 90 -5.37 2.69 -12.37
C ARG A 90 -4.14 1.82 -12.60
N SER A 91 -2.97 2.45 -12.65
CA SER A 91 -1.69 1.74 -12.79
C SER A 91 -1.44 0.81 -11.59
N LEU A 92 -1.76 1.26 -10.38
CA LEU A 92 -1.68 0.46 -9.16
C LEU A 92 -2.59 -0.78 -9.18
N ALA A 93 -3.81 -0.63 -9.70
CA ALA A 93 -4.76 -1.74 -9.80
C ALA A 93 -4.31 -2.81 -10.81
N PHE A 94 -3.75 -2.42 -11.95
CA PHE A 94 -3.14 -3.37 -12.89
C PHE A 94 -1.87 -4.02 -12.34
N PHE A 95 -1.07 -3.28 -11.57
CA PHE A 95 0.06 -3.86 -10.84
C PHE A 95 -0.41 -4.94 -9.86
N ALA A 96 -1.45 -4.67 -9.06
CA ALA A 96 -1.99 -5.64 -8.11
C ALA A 96 -2.54 -6.90 -8.80
N LEU A 97 -3.20 -6.73 -9.94
CA LEU A 97 -3.69 -7.83 -10.76
C LEU A 97 -2.54 -8.70 -11.30
N GLY A 98 -1.51 -8.07 -11.87
CA GLY A 98 -0.32 -8.77 -12.35
C GLY A 98 0.44 -9.48 -11.23
N ALA A 99 0.61 -8.82 -10.08
CA ALA A 99 1.23 -9.40 -8.90
C ALA A 99 0.45 -10.60 -8.36
N THR A 100 -0.89 -10.52 -8.34
CA THR A 100 -1.75 -11.63 -7.92
C THR A 100 -1.65 -12.81 -8.90
N ARG A 101 -1.73 -12.55 -10.21
CA ARG A 101 -1.60 -13.58 -11.26
C ARG A 101 -0.22 -14.25 -11.24
N GLY A 102 0.86 -13.49 -11.01
CA GLY A 102 2.22 -14.01 -10.98
C GLY A 102 2.60 -14.76 -9.71
N SER A 103 2.11 -14.31 -8.54
CA SER A 103 2.44 -14.91 -7.24
C SER A 103 1.46 -16.00 -6.80
N GLY A 104 0.25 -16.02 -7.34
CA GLY A 104 -0.85 -16.85 -6.83
C GLY A 104 -1.38 -16.40 -5.45
N THR A 105 -0.91 -15.25 -4.94
CA THR A 105 -1.33 -14.71 -3.64
C THR A 105 -2.19 -13.45 -3.83
N PRO A 106 -3.29 -13.27 -3.07
CA PRO A 106 -4.13 -12.09 -3.22
C PRO A 106 -3.39 -10.80 -2.87
N ALA A 107 -3.60 -9.75 -3.67
CA ALA A 107 -3.22 -8.38 -3.37
C ALA A 107 -4.43 -7.54 -2.97
N VAL A 108 -4.26 -6.66 -1.98
CA VAL A 108 -5.29 -5.73 -1.51
C VAL A 108 -5.09 -4.37 -2.16
N LEU A 109 -6.16 -3.76 -2.68
CA LEU A 109 -6.16 -2.40 -3.20
C LEU A 109 -6.75 -1.42 -2.20
N ILE A 110 -6.06 -0.29 -1.97
CA ILE A 110 -6.49 0.78 -1.09
C ILE A 110 -6.38 2.10 -1.84
N CYS A 111 -7.44 2.88 -1.84
CA CYS A 111 -7.45 4.25 -2.33
C CYS A 111 -8.33 5.13 -1.45
N SER A 112 -8.31 6.42 -1.73
CA SER A 112 -9.27 7.34 -1.12
C SER A 112 -10.65 7.22 -1.77
N SER A 113 -11.64 7.75 -1.06
CA SER A 113 -12.62 8.68 -1.62
C SER A 113 -12.70 8.99 -3.14
N GLY A 114 -13.86 8.81 -3.78
CA GLY A 114 -14.21 9.53 -5.01
C GLY A 114 -13.73 8.86 -6.31
N THR A 115 -13.21 9.65 -7.26
CA THR A 115 -12.79 9.15 -8.58
C THR A 115 -11.64 8.14 -8.52
N ALA A 116 -10.87 8.16 -7.43
CA ALA A 116 -9.84 7.17 -7.14
C ALA A 116 -10.38 5.73 -7.18
N VAL A 117 -11.60 5.49 -6.66
CA VAL A 117 -12.24 4.17 -6.73
C VAL A 117 -12.58 3.80 -8.18
N ALA A 118 -13.10 4.76 -8.96
CA ALA A 118 -13.47 4.54 -10.36
C ALA A 118 -12.25 4.25 -11.25
N ASN A 119 -11.09 4.86 -10.95
CA ASN A 119 -9.83 4.60 -11.67
C ASN A 119 -9.38 3.13 -11.58
N MET A 120 -9.78 2.39 -10.54
CA MET A 120 -9.44 0.97 -10.38
C MET A 120 -10.35 0.02 -11.17
N LEU A 121 -11.52 0.50 -11.62
CA LEU A 121 -12.55 -0.33 -12.25
C LEU A 121 -12.05 -1.15 -13.47
N PRO A 122 -11.21 -0.62 -14.38
CA PRO A 122 -10.72 -1.41 -15.51
C PRO A 122 -9.97 -2.69 -15.09
N ALA A 123 -9.15 -2.61 -14.05
CA ALA A 123 -8.42 -3.77 -13.54
C ALA A 123 -9.33 -4.75 -12.79
N VAL A 124 -10.38 -4.24 -12.12
CA VAL A 124 -11.40 -5.09 -11.47
C VAL A 124 -12.19 -5.90 -12.51
N ILE A 125 -12.56 -5.26 -13.63
CA ILE A 125 -13.23 -5.96 -14.74
C ILE A 125 -12.33 -7.06 -15.30
N GLU A 126 -11.05 -6.77 -15.57
CA GLU A 126 -10.08 -7.76 -16.03
C GLU A 126 -9.84 -8.90 -15.00
N ALA A 127 -9.89 -8.59 -13.70
CA ALA A 127 -9.76 -9.60 -12.65
C ALA A 127 -10.96 -10.56 -12.56
N SER A 128 -12.11 -10.19 -13.14
CA SER A 128 -13.33 -11.02 -13.13
C SER A 128 -13.41 -12.04 -14.27
N GLN A 129 -12.46 -11.98 -15.21
CA GLN A 129 -12.30 -12.93 -16.32
C GLN A 129 -11.42 -14.11 -15.90
#